data_AF-A0AAE2ED88-F1
#
_entry.id   AF-A0AAE2ED88-F1
#
_cell.length_a   1.000
_cell.length_b   1.000
_cell.length_c   1.000
_cell.angle_alpha   90.00
_cell.angle_beta   90.00
_cell.angle_gamma   90.00
#
_symmetry.space_group_name_H-M   'P 1'
#
loop_
_entity.id
_entity.type
_entity.pdbx_description
1 polymer ?
#
loop_
_entity_poly.entity_id
_entity_poly.type
_entity_poly.pdbx_seq_one_letter_code
_entity_poly.pdbx_strand_id
1 'polypeptide(L)'
;MLVCGDLPLAWPHSSPVLTVTQGCWIRVEDHHDLAQVARQILWLRPDWGRQLSVMVSVCPQQHPDSEALTSRLLTLRWHISQLRKATGHSVPLVLNGQVGSAMTNDMFWQAVFPGEGVRVWRESSAPGSVAEWVTSGGTPAVQQQVLMNSLMNWFRQHVQAVFMDENPDVPVIAPVAVLWGMGPILAGSLATSAWTTWLSRHTAMQQVSGWQPVGTDSTVISLFPDFILPLLPEGRGLTPRERTWRCALGIFTLAAIAALLSSGWNNRQLLQRVSFDIVRYNSIAMDD
;
A
#
# COMPACT_ATOMS: atom_id res chain seq x y z
N MET A 1 -7.38 -1.46 8.00
CA MET A 1 -6.81 -1.53 6.65
C MET A 1 -7.59 -0.63 5.71
N LEU A 2 -6.90 0.29 5.03
CA LEU A 2 -7.47 1.13 3.97
C LEU A 2 -7.54 0.32 2.68
N VAL A 3 -8.68 0.28 2.00
CA VAL A 3 -8.89 -0.50 0.76
C VAL A 3 -9.11 0.45 -0.41
N CYS A 4 -8.18 0.43 -1.35
CA CYS A 4 -8.21 1.20 -2.59
C CYS A 4 -8.40 0.29 -3.80
N GLY A 5 -8.84 0.85 -4.92
CA GLY A 5 -8.98 0.12 -6.18
C GLY A 5 -10.34 -0.56 -6.31
N ASP A 6 -10.36 -1.75 -6.87
CA ASP A 6 -11.57 -2.46 -7.27
C ASP A 6 -12.28 -3.14 -6.10
N LEU A 7 -13.59 -3.33 -6.24
CA LEU A 7 -14.40 -4.08 -5.28
C LEU A 7 -14.93 -5.35 -5.93
N PRO A 8 -14.58 -6.55 -5.42
CA PRO A 8 -15.05 -7.80 -6.00
C PRO A 8 -16.56 -8.01 -5.83
N LEU A 9 -17.12 -7.42 -4.78
CA LEU A 9 -18.52 -7.53 -4.38
C LEU A 9 -19.00 -6.15 -3.91
N ALA A 10 -20.32 -5.93 -3.96
CA ALA A 10 -20.92 -4.70 -3.49
C ALA A 10 -20.59 -4.46 -2.01
N TRP A 11 -20.22 -3.23 -1.67
CA TRP A 11 -19.93 -2.88 -0.29
C TRP A 11 -21.22 -3.03 0.56
N PRO A 12 -21.19 -3.75 1.70
CA PRO A 12 -22.42 -4.23 2.35
C PRO A 12 -23.15 -3.16 3.18
N HIS A 13 -22.46 -2.10 3.59
CA HIS A 13 -23.02 -1.07 4.47
C HIS A 13 -23.01 0.30 3.78
N SER A 14 -23.85 1.23 4.23
CA SER A 14 -23.71 2.64 3.82
C SER A 14 -22.45 3.30 4.37
N SER A 15 -21.92 2.77 5.49
CA SER A 15 -20.66 3.21 6.09
C SER A 15 -19.47 2.68 5.29
N PRO A 16 -18.43 3.51 5.03
CA PRO A 16 -17.19 3.05 4.41
C PRO A 16 -16.35 2.16 5.33
N VAL A 17 -16.77 1.95 6.59
CA VAL A 17 -16.06 1.11 7.57
C VAL A 17 -16.79 -0.20 7.77
N LEU A 18 -16.08 -1.30 7.57
CA LEU A 18 -16.50 -2.66 7.86
C LEU A 18 -15.65 -3.19 9.02
N THR A 19 -16.28 -3.47 10.17
CA THR A 19 -15.59 -4.01 11.34
C THR A 19 -15.66 -5.53 11.33
N VAL A 20 -14.53 -6.18 11.58
CA VAL A 20 -14.38 -7.64 11.68
C VAL A 20 -13.68 -7.98 13.00
N THR A 21 -13.64 -9.25 13.38
CA THR A 21 -13.07 -9.68 14.67
C THR A 21 -11.61 -9.26 14.85
N GLN A 22 -10.83 -9.26 13.77
CA GLN A 22 -9.39 -8.99 13.77
C GLN A 22 -9.03 -7.55 13.39
N GLY A 23 -10.01 -6.66 13.19
CA GLY A 23 -9.75 -5.28 12.82
C GLY A 23 -10.88 -4.63 12.03
N CYS A 24 -10.53 -3.70 11.14
CA CYS A 24 -11.50 -3.05 10.27
C CYS A 24 -10.96 -2.83 8.86
N TRP A 25 -11.86 -2.90 7.90
CA TRP A 25 -11.66 -2.50 6.52
C TRP A 25 -12.30 -1.13 6.31
N ILE A 26 -11.57 -0.23 5.68
CA ILE A 26 -12.04 1.13 5.42
C ILE A 26 -11.93 1.37 3.93
N ARG A 27 -13.07 1.50 3.26
CA ARG A 27 -13.14 1.81 1.84
C ARG A 27 -12.64 3.23 1.60
N VAL A 28 -11.70 3.37 0.67
CA VAL A 28 -11.30 4.65 0.10
C VAL A 28 -11.82 4.68 -1.32
N GLU A 29 -12.78 5.56 -1.58
CA GLU A 29 -13.36 5.76 -2.92
C GLU A 29 -12.37 6.49 -3.83
N ASP A 30 -12.49 6.32 -5.14
CA ASP A 30 -11.50 6.84 -6.10
C ASP A 30 -11.35 8.36 -6.09
N HIS A 31 -12.41 9.09 -5.72
CA HIS A 31 -12.36 10.55 -5.61
C HIS A 31 -11.78 11.04 -4.27
N HIS A 32 -11.59 10.16 -3.29
CA HIS A 32 -11.05 10.53 -2.00
C HIS A 32 -9.52 10.47 -2.01
N ASP A 33 -8.88 11.52 -1.49
CA ASP A 33 -7.43 11.49 -1.25
C ASP A 33 -7.12 10.55 -0.08
N LEU A 34 -6.41 9.47 -0.40
CA LEU A 34 -5.93 8.47 0.57
C LEU A 34 -5.19 9.11 1.75
N ALA A 35 -4.36 10.13 1.49
CA ALA A 35 -3.61 10.81 2.54
C ALA A 35 -4.54 11.63 3.45
N GLN A 36 -5.62 12.21 2.90
CA GLN A 36 -6.61 12.95 3.66
C GLN A 36 -7.43 12.02 4.56
N VAL A 37 -7.91 10.89 4.03
CA VAL A 37 -8.66 9.89 4.82
C VAL A 37 -7.81 9.37 5.98
N ALA A 38 -6.54 9.01 5.71
CA ALA A 38 -5.65 8.57 6.76
C ALA A 38 -5.37 9.66 7.81
N ARG A 39 -5.21 10.93 7.41
CA ARG A 39 -5.03 12.03 8.36
C ARG A 39 -6.25 12.20 9.26
N GLN A 40 -7.47 12.09 8.72
CA GLN A 40 -8.69 12.15 9.52
C GLN A 40 -8.75 11.00 10.54
N ILE A 41 -8.40 9.78 10.11
CA ILE A 41 -8.34 8.62 11.01
C ILE A 41 -7.32 8.85 12.13
N LEU A 42 -6.11 9.30 11.79
CA LEU A 42 -5.05 9.53 12.78
C LEU A 42 -5.33 10.74 13.68
N TRP A 43 -6.13 11.70 13.22
CA TRP A 43 -6.59 12.79 14.05
C TRP A 43 -7.58 12.31 15.13
N LEU A 44 -8.51 11.42 14.74
CA LEU A 44 -9.45 10.79 15.68
C LEU A 44 -8.80 9.72 16.56
N ARG A 45 -7.82 8.98 16.02
CA ARG A 45 -7.15 7.84 16.66
C ARG A 45 -5.63 7.88 16.38
N PRO A 46 -4.87 8.70 17.12
CA PRO A 46 -3.42 8.86 16.91
C PRO A 46 -2.64 7.55 17.05
N ASP A 47 -3.08 6.67 17.95
CA ASP A 47 -2.42 5.39 18.24
C ASP A 47 -2.51 4.38 17.09
N TRP A 48 -3.40 4.61 16.12
CA TRP A 48 -3.59 3.71 14.97
C TRP A 48 -2.52 3.89 13.89
N GLY A 49 -1.60 4.85 14.02
CA GLY A 49 -0.54 5.11 13.04
C GLY A 49 0.30 3.89 12.67
N ARG A 50 0.60 3.04 13.65
CA ARG A 50 1.35 1.78 13.46
C ARG A 50 0.49 0.64 12.94
N GLN A 51 -0.83 0.72 13.07
CA GLN A 51 -1.76 -0.32 12.62
C GLN A 51 -2.35 -0.01 11.24
N LEU A 52 -1.98 1.14 10.66
CA LEU A 52 -2.43 1.56 9.36
C LEU A 52 -1.70 0.80 8.25
N SER A 53 -2.46 0.04 7.48
CA SER A 53 -2.02 -0.67 6.27
C SER A 53 -2.94 -0.31 5.11
N VAL A 54 -2.40 -0.31 3.88
CA VAL A 54 -3.14 -0.07 2.64
C VAL A 54 -3.19 -1.35 1.84
N MET A 55 -4.36 -1.71 1.36
CA MET A 55 -4.55 -2.76 0.35
C MET A 55 -5.01 -2.13 -0.95
N VAL A 56 -4.32 -2.47 -2.04
CA VAL A 56 -4.76 -2.16 -3.41
C VAL A 56 -5.36 -3.43 -3.99
N SER A 57 -6.67 -3.37 -4.25
CA SER A 57 -7.44 -4.46 -4.82
C SER A 57 -7.60 -4.24 -6.33
N VAL A 58 -7.36 -5.29 -7.12
CA VAL A 58 -7.48 -5.25 -8.58
C VAL A 58 -8.24 -6.47 -9.08
N CYS A 59 -9.28 -6.22 -9.86
CA CYS A 59 -10.10 -7.23 -10.50
C CYS A 59 -9.95 -7.07 -12.03
N PRO A 60 -9.11 -7.87 -12.71
CA PRO A 60 -8.83 -7.70 -14.14
C PRO A 60 -10.09 -7.81 -15.03
N GLN A 61 -11.15 -8.43 -14.52
CA GLN A 61 -12.45 -8.54 -15.19
C GLN A 61 -13.26 -7.23 -15.21
N GLN A 62 -12.94 -6.27 -14.33
CA GLN A 62 -13.62 -4.96 -14.28
C GLN A 62 -12.97 -3.92 -15.20
N HIS A 63 -11.81 -4.24 -15.78
CA HIS A 63 -11.06 -3.33 -16.63
C HIS A 63 -11.15 -3.76 -18.10
N PRO A 64 -11.48 -2.85 -19.03
CA PRO A 64 -11.48 -3.18 -20.45
C PRO A 64 -10.05 -3.36 -21.00
N ASP A 65 -9.09 -2.62 -20.45
CA ASP A 65 -7.70 -2.62 -20.89
C ASP A 65 -6.71 -2.44 -19.72
N SER A 66 -5.50 -2.98 -19.90
CA SER A 66 -4.44 -2.98 -18.90
C SER A 66 -3.66 -1.65 -18.84
N GLU A 67 -3.65 -0.84 -19.91
CA GLU A 67 -2.93 0.44 -19.91
C GLU A 67 -3.63 1.47 -19.01
N ALA A 68 -4.96 1.60 -19.14
CA ALA A 68 -5.76 2.47 -18.27
C ALA A 68 -5.62 2.08 -16.79
N LEU A 69 -5.62 0.77 -16.51
CA LEU A 69 -5.35 0.25 -15.17
C LEU A 69 -3.96 0.67 -14.68
N THR A 70 -2.93 0.54 -15.52
CA THR A 70 -1.55 0.92 -15.17
C THR A 70 -1.47 2.38 -14.76
N SER A 71 -2.11 3.29 -15.48
CA SER A 71 -2.18 4.72 -15.10
C SER A 71 -2.83 4.92 -13.73
N ARG A 72 -3.96 4.25 -13.45
CA ARG A 72 -4.64 4.33 -12.14
C ARG A 72 -3.76 3.79 -11.01
N LEU A 73 -3.03 2.70 -11.25
CA LEU A 73 -2.11 2.11 -10.27
C LEU A 73 -0.90 3.02 -9.99
N LEU A 74 -0.36 3.70 -10.99
CA LEU A 74 0.70 4.71 -10.80
C LEU A 74 0.22 5.88 -9.93
N THR A 75 -1.01 6.36 -10.15
CA THR A 75 -1.63 7.37 -9.28
C THR A 75 -1.76 6.86 -7.85
N LEU A 76 -2.20 5.61 -7.64
CA LEU A 76 -2.27 5.01 -6.31
C LEU A 76 -0.89 4.86 -5.65
N ARG A 77 0.14 4.43 -6.40
CA ARG A 77 1.53 4.37 -5.92
C ARG A 77 2.01 5.75 -5.43
N TRP A 78 1.66 6.81 -6.17
CA TRP A 78 1.94 8.18 -5.75
C TRP A 78 1.17 8.57 -4.48
N HIS A 79 -0.13 8.30 -4.39
CA HIS A 79 -0.93 8.56 -3.18
C HIS A 79 -0.38 7.85 -1.95
N ILE A 80 0.04 6.59 -2.07
CA ILE A 80 0.64 5.83 -0.97
C ILE A 80 1.99 6.45 -0.56
N SER A 81 2.78 6.92 -1.53
CA SER A 81 4.03 7.64 -1.25
C SER A 81 3.78 8.93 -0.47
N GLN A 82 2.75 9.70 -0.85
CA GLN A 82 2.35 10.90 -0.13
C GLN A 82 1.81 10.59 1.27
N LEU A 83 1.02 9.52 1.40
CA LEU A 83 0.53 9.04 2.69
C LEU A 83 1.69 8.75 3.66
N ARG A 84 2.70 7.99 3.22
CA ARG A 84 3.88 7.67 4.05
C ARG A 84 4.65 8.91 4.46
N LYS A 85 4.84 9.86 3.53
CA LYS A 85 5.47 11.17 3.83
C LYS A 85 4.66 11.98 4.83
N ALA A 86 3.33 12.03 4.67
CA ALA A 86 2.43 12.82 5.51
C ALA A 86 2.30 12.26 6.93
N THR A 87 2.24 10.94 7.07
CA THR A 87 2.06 10.25 8.35
C THR A 87 3.38 10.00 9.08
N GLY A 88 4.51 9.92 8.36
CA GLY A 88 5.79 9.50 8.92
C GLY A 88 5.84 8.01 9.29
N HIS A 89 4.85 7.23 8.83
CA HIS A 89 4.76 5.79 9.02
C HIS A 89 5.08 5.06 7.72
N SER A 90 5.67 3.87 7.82
CA SER A 90 6.01 3.07 6.64
C SER A 90 4.78 2.53 5.91
N VAL A 91 3.58 2.56 6.51
CA VAL A 91 2.28 2.09 6.02
C VAL A 91 2.41 0.88 5.07
N PRO A 92 2.32 -0.36 5.60
CA PRO A 92 2.46 -1.57 4.81
C PRO A 92 1.49 -1.61 3.63
N LEU A 93 1.99 -2.05 2.47
CA LEU A 93 1.19 -2.25 1.26
C LEU A 93 0.85 -3.74 1.10
N VAL A 94 -0.41 -4.05 0.91
CA VAL A 94 -0.90 -5.36 0.47
C VAL A 94 -1.44 -5.23 -0.94
N LEU A 95 -1.08 -6.15 -1.82
CA LEU A 95 -1.64 -6.22 -3.17
C LEU A 95 -2.60 -7.40 -3.24
N ASN A 96 -3.79 -7.18 -3.78
CA ASN A 96 -4.86 -8.17 -3.83
C ASN A 96 -5.42 -8.27 -5.25
N GLY A 97 -5.30 -9.43 -5.89
CA GLY A 97 -5.84 -9.72 -7.22
C GLY A 97 -7.00 -10.68 -7.12
N GLN A 98 -8.16 -10.38 -7.71
CA GLN A 98 -9.34 -11.24 -7.58
C GLN A 98 -10.02 -11.47 -8.92
N VAL A 99 -10.46 -12.71 -9.16
CA VAL A 99 -11.24 -13.08 -10.35
C VAL A 99 -12.47 -13.88 -9.97
N GLY A 100 -13.55 -13.64 -10.70
CA GLY A 100 -14.75 -14.46 -10.74
C GLY A 100 -14.62 -15.59 -11.75
N SER A 101 -14.96 -16.82 -11.36
CA SER A 101 -14.89 -17.98 -12.22
C SER A 101 -15.95 -19.01 -11.82
N ALA A 102 -16.71 -19.49 -12.80
CA ALA A 102 -17.64 -20.61 -12.64
C ALA A 102 -16.94 -21.97 -12.38
N MET A 103 -15.61 -22.00 -12.35
CA MET A 103 -14.84 -23.21 -12.03
C MET A 103 -14.75 -23.47 -10.52
N THR A 104 -15.16 -22.52 -9.68
CA THR A 104 -15.18 -22.68 -8.23
C THR A 104 -16.57 -22.40 -7.67
N ASN A 105 -16.96 -23.18 -6.67
CA ASN A 105 -18.21 -22.98 -5.93
C ASN A 105 -18.00 -22.15 -4.67
N ASP A 106 -16.78 -22.16 -4.14
CA ASP A 106 -16.39 -21.45 -2.92
C ASP A 106 -15.24 -20.49 -3.19
N MET A 107 -15.08 -19.48 -2.34
CA MET A 107 -13.91 -18.61 -2.40
C MET A 107 -12.69 -19.33 -1.85
N PHE A 108 -11.60 -19.33 -2.62
CA PHE A 108 -10.29 -19.72 -2.11
C PHE A 108 -9.25 -18.65 -2.38
N TRP A 109 -8.28 -18.57 -1.49
CA TRP A 109 -7.21 -17.58 -1.54
C TRP A 109 -5.86 -18.26 -1.67
N GLN A 110 -4.94 -17.60 -2.36
CA GLN A 110 -3.51 -17.87 -2.30
C GLN A 110 -2.80 -16.62 -1.82
N ALA A 111 -1.91 -16.79 -0.85
CA ALA A 111 -1.17 -15.70 -0.25
C ALA A 111 0.32 -16.01 -0.31
N VAL A 112 1.12 -14.98 -0.58
CA VAL A 112 2.57 -15.02 -0.41
C VAL A 112 3.02 -13.87 0.47
N PHE A 113 3.86 -14.21 1.45
CA PHE A 113 4.55 -13.27 2.32
C PHE A 113 6.05 -13.24 1.96
N PRO A 114 6.75 -12.12 2.19
CA PRO A 114 8.18 -12.03 1.95
C PRO A 114 8.96 -13.14 2.65
N GLY A 115 9.71 -13.93 1.88
CA GLY A 115 10.52 -15.04 2.39
C GLY A 115 9.77 -16.37 2.57
N GLU A 116 8.48 -16.42 2.24
CA GLU A 116 7.65 -17.63 2.34
C GLU A 116 7.21 -18.15 0.96
N GLY A 117 6.82 -19.44 0.93
CA GLY A 117 6.15 -20.03 -0.21
C GLY A 117 4.67 -19.65 -0.29
N VAL A 118 4.04 -19.89 -1.44
CA VAL A 118 2.61 -19.64 -1.63
C VAL A 118 1.80 -20.60 -0.75
N ARG A 119 0.86 -20.04 0.03
CA ARG A 119 -0.07 -20.78 0.90
C ARG A 119 -1.50 -20.65 0.40
N VAL A 120 -2.23 -21.77 0.42
CA VAL A 120 -3.65 -21.84 0.05
C VAL A 120 -4.49 -21.71 1.31
N TRP A 121 -5.47 -20.79 1.30
CA TRP A 121 -6.41 -20.54 2.39
C TRP A 121 -7.84 -20.77 1.93
N ARG A 122 -8.62 -21.46 2.76
CA ARG A 122 -10.07 -21.69 2.57
C ARG A 122 -10.79 -21.52 3.90
N GLU A 123 -12.06 -21.18 3.84
CA GLU A 123 -12.88 -20.78 5.00
C GLU A 123 -12.93 -21.85 6.12
N SER A 124 -12.82 -23.13 5.79
CA SER A 124 -12.97 -24.25 6.74
C SER A 124 -11.71 -25.11 6.92
N SER A 125 -10.55 -24.68 6.41
CA SER A 125 -9.33 -25.50 6.48
C SER A 125 -8.09 -24.71 6.87
N ALA A 126 -7.18 -25.36 7.61
CA ALA A 126 -5.87 -24.81 7.90
C ALA A 126 -5.11 -24.48 6.60
N PRO A 127 -4.23 -23.45 6.60
CA PRO A 127 -3.49 -23.07 5.41
C PRO A 127 -2.62 -24.21 4.91
N GLY A 128 -2.78 -24.58 3.64
CA GLY A 128 -2.03 -25.67 3.02
C GLY A 128 -0.99 -25.17 2.01
N SER A 129 -0.18 -26.08 1.51
CA SER A 129 0.62 -25.85 0.30
C SER A 129 -0.24 -26.04 -0.97
N VAL A 130 0.23 -25.49 -2.09
CA VAL A 130 -0.41 -25.72 -3.41
C VAL A 130 -0.36 -27.20 -3.79
N ALA A 131 0.70 -27.92 -3.43
CA ALA A 131 0.83 -29.35 -3.72
C ALA A 131 -0.21 -30.19 -2.97
N GLU A 132 -0.42 -29.91 -1.68
CA GLU A 132 -1.48 -30.56 -0.88
C GLU A 132 -2.87 -30.27 -1.44
N TRP A 133 -3.10 -29.04 -1.89
CA TRP A 133 -4.36 -28.66 -2.53
C TRP A 133 -4.63 -29.47 -3.80
N VAL A 134 -3.68 -29.48 -4.73
CA VAL A 134 -3.83 -30.15 -6.02
C VAL A 134 -3.97 -31.67 -5.85
N THR A 135 -3.22 -32.26 -4.91
CA THR A 135 -3.28 -33.71 -4.63
C THR A 135 -4.60 -34.13 -3.97
N SER A 136 -5.12 -33.33 -3.03
CA SER A 136 -6.37 -33.63 -2.33
C SER A 136 -7.63 -33.31 -3.15
N GLY A 137 -7.57 -32.29 -4.01
CA GLY A 137 -8.73 -31.81 -4.77
C GLY A 137 -8.89 -32.42 -6.17
N GLY A 138 -7.92 -33.22 -6.65
CA GLY A 138 -7.99 -33.92 -7.93
C GLY A 138 -8.06 -32.98 -9.15
N THR A 139 -8.70 -33.45 -10.23
CA THR A 139 -8.78 -32.70 -11.50
C THR A 139 -9.38 -31.29 -11.36
N PRO A 140 -10.47 -31.06 -10.61
CA PRO A 140 -10.99 -29.70 -10.39
C PRO A 140 -9.97 -28.74 -9.77
N ALA A 141 -9.22 -29.19 -8.76
CA ALA A 141 -8.17 -28.38 -8.14
C ALA A 141 -7.01 -28.06 -9.09
N VAL A 142 -6.64 -29.00 -9.97
CA VAL A 142 -5.65 -28.75 -11.04
C VAL A 142 -6.15 -27.64 -11.96
N GLN A 143 -7.39 -27.72 -12.43
CA GLN A 143 -7.96 -26.73 -13.34
C GLN A 143 -8.05 -25.33 -12.70
N GLN A 144 -8.50 -25.26 -11.45
CA GLN A 144 -8.53 -24.03 -10.66
C GLN A 144 -7.11 -23.47 -10.44
N GLN A 145 -6.12 -24.33 -10.19
CA GLN A 145 -4.73 -23.90 -10.05
C GLN A 145 -4.15 -23.34 -11.35
N VAL A 146 -4.48 -23.92 -12.51
CA VAL A 146 -4.04 -23.39 -13.81
C VAL A 146 -4.56 -21.97 -14.00
N LEU A 147 -5.85 -21.74 -13.74
CA LEU A 147 -6.44 -20.41 -13.86
C LEU A 147 -5.86 -19.44 -12.81
N MET A 148 -5.59 -19.90 -11.59
CA MET A 148 -4.92 -19.12 -10.55
C MET A 148 -3.49 -18.74 -10.96
N ASN A 149 -2.72 -19.65 -11.55
CA ASN A 149 -1.39 -19.36 -12.07
C ASN A 149 -1.44 -18.30 -13.18
N SER A 150 -2.45 -18.35 -14.07
CA SER A 150 -2.66 -17.30 -15.07
C SER A 150 -2.96 -15.95 -14.43
N LEU A 151 -3.73 -15.91 -13.34
CA LEU A 151 -4.00 -14.69 -12.57
C LEU A 151 -2.71 -14.17 -11.93
N MET A 152 -1.94 -15.02 -11.27
CA MET A 152 -0.67 -14.66 -10.65
C MET A 152 0.31 -14.05 -11.67
N ASN A 153 0.39 -14.63 -12.86
CA ASN A 153 1.24 -14.13 -13.95
C ASN A 153 0.77 -12.77 -14.46
N TRP A 154 -0.53 -12.62 -14.76
CA TRP A 154 -1.11 -11.35 -15.17
C TRP A 154 -0.88 -10.27 -14.10
N PHE A 155 -1.12 -10.62 -12.83
CA PHE A 155 -1.00 -9.71 -11.70
C PHE A 155 0.44 -9.28 -11.47
N ARG A 156 1.41 -10.19 -11.64
CA ARG A 156 2.83 -9.85 -11.60
C ARG A 156 3.18 -8.80 -12.64
N GLN A 157 2.76 -9.03 -13.88
CA GLN A 157 3.10 -8.18 -15.01
C GLN A 157 2.41 -6.81 -14.98
N HIS A 158 1.12 -6.76 -14.61
CA HIS A 158 0.31 -5.53 -14.75
C HIS A 158 0.05 -4.81 -13.43
N VAL A 159 0.29 -5.45 -12.28
CA VAL A 159 0.06 -4.84 -10.96
C VAL A 159 1.35 -4.77 -10.16
N GLN A 160 2.01 -5.89 -9.87
CA GLN A 160 3.21 -5.88 -9.03
C GLN A 160 4.34 -5.05 -9.64
N ALA A 161 4.61 -5.22 -10.94
CA ALA A 161 5.61 -4.45 -11.66
C ALA A 161 5.41 -2.94 -11.49
N VAL A 162 4.15 -2.47 -11.54
CA VAL A 162 3.82 -1.04 -11.36
C VAL A 162 4.25 -0.49 -10.00
N PHE A 163 4.27 -1.30 -8.95
CA PHE A 163 4.72 -0.88 -7.61
C PHE A 163 6.21 -1.15 -7.36
N MET A 164 6.78 -2.16 -8.03
CA MET A 164 8.13 -2.67 -7.78
C MET A 164 9.19 -2.08 -8.70
N ASP A 165 8.82 -1.72 -9.93
CA ASP A 165 9.77 -1.25 -10.93
C ASP A 165 10.23 0.17 -10.62
N GLU A 166 11.49 0.46 -10.98
CA GLU A 166 12.05 1.79 -10.84
C GLU A 166 11.29 2.78 -11.74
N ASN A 167 10.95 3.93 -11.15
CA ASN A 167 10.28 5.01 -11.84
C ASN A 167 10.86 6.33 -11.34
N PRO A 168 11.22 7.29 -12.22
CA PRO A 168 11.84 8.55 -11.83
C PRO A 168 10.94 9.43 -10.95
N ASP A 169 9.62 9.32 -11.10
CA ASP A 169 8.64 10.22 -10.47
C ASP A 169 8.12 9.67 -9.13
N VAL A 170 8.12 8.34 -8.93
CA VAL A 170 7.50 7.71 -7.77
C VAL A 170 8.40 6.59 -7.20
N PRO A 171 8.69 6.59 -5.88
CA PRO A 171 9.57 5.59 -5.27
C PRO A 171 8.94 4.19 -5.31
N VAL A 172 9.80 3.17 -5.29
CA VAL A 172 9.41 1.75 -5.24
C VAL A 172 8.67 1.46 -3.93
N ILE A 173 7.59 0.68 -4.02
CA ILE A 173 6.80 0.25 -2.86
C ILE A 173 6.70 -1.26 -2.84
N ALA A 174 7.59 -1.90 -2.08
CA ALA A 174 7.52 -3.33 -1.83
C ALA A 174 6.26 -3.70 -1.02
N PRO A 175 5.41 -4.63 -1.52
CA PRO A 175 4.29 -5.13 -0.75
C PRO A 175 4.76 -6.08 0.36
N VAL A 176 4.09 -6.06 1.50
CA VAL A 176 4.32 -6.98 2.62
C VAL A 176 3.55 -8.29 2.47
N ALA A 177 2.58 -8.34 1.56
CA ALA A 177 1.86 -9.54 1.18
C ALA A 177 1.25 -9.34 -0.21
N VAL A 178 1.15 -10.44 -0.96
CA VAL A 178 0.37 -10.49 -2.19
C VAL A 178 -0.65 -11.61 -2.10
N LEU A 179 -1.89 -11.28 -2.41
CA LEU A 179 -3.05 -12.14 -2.27
C LEU A 179 -3.71 -12.31 -3.64
N TRP A 180 -4.16 -13.53 -3.92
CA TRP A 180 -4.96 -13.85 -5.08
C TRP A 180 -6.20 -14.61 -4.67
N GLY A 181 -7.36 -14.14 -5.11
CA GLY A 181 -8.66 -14.75 -4.82
C GLY A 181 -9.35 -15.25 -6.07
N MET A 182 -10.02 -16.38 -5.95
CA MET A 182 -10.92 -16.90 -6.98
C MET A 182 -12.22 -17.35 -6.34
N GLY A 183 -13.34 -16.81 -6.83
CA GLY A 183 -14.67 -17.12 -6.33
C GLY A 183 -15.70 -17.23 -7.46
N PRO A 184 -16.91 -17.75 -7.18
CA PRO A 184 -17.96 -17.91 -8.19
C PRO A 184 -18.56 -16.57 -8.67
N ILE A 185 -18.46 -15.53 -7.84
CA ILE A 185 -19.14 -14.25 -8.03
C ILE A 185 -18.11 -13.13 -8.07
N LEU A 186 -18.25 -12.24 -9.06
CA LEU A 186 -17.52 -10.98 -9.14
C LEU A 186 -18.44 -9.90 -9.73
N ALA A 187 -18.71 -8.86 -8.94
CA ALA A 187 -19.47 -7.69 -9.38
C ALA A 187 -18.70 -6.92 -10.46
N GLY A 188 -19.42 -6.28 -11.40
CA GLY A 188 -18.81 -5.44 -12.43
C GLY A 188 -17.94 -6.18 -13.45
N SER A 189 -18.03 -7.51 -13.55
CA SER A 189 -17.31 -8.27 -14.58
C SER A 189 -17.76 -7.87 -15.98
N LEU A 190 -16.81 -7.52 -16.84
CA LEU A 190 -17.05 -7.22 -18.25
C LEU A 190 -16.96 -8.49 -19.09
N ALA A 191 -17.82 -8.59 -20.12
CA ALA A 191 -17.80 -9.69 -21.07
C ALA A 191 -16.46 -9.76 -21.84
N THR A 192 -15.93 -8.60 -22.22
CA THR A 192 -14.60 -8.41 -22.83
C THR A 192 -13.77 -7.52 -21.92
N SER A 193 -12.88 -8.14 -21.14
CA SER A 193 -12.02 -7.49 -20.14
C SER A 193 -10.54 -7.75 -20.43
N ALA A 194 -9.67 -7.02 -19.72
CA ALA A 194 -8.24 -7.27 -19.66
C ALA A 194 -7.95 -8.74 -19.29
N TRP A 195 -8.77 -9.34 -18.42
CA TRP A 195 -8.67 -10.76 -18.07
C TRP A 195 -8.94 -11.69 -19.25
N THR A 196 -10.08 -11.53 -19.94
CA THR A 196 -10.42 -12.40 -21.07
C THR A 196 -9.47 -12.22 -22.24
N THR A 197 -8.98 -10.99 -22.46
CA THR A 197 -7.96 -10.69 -23.47
C THR A 197 -6.63 -11.38 -23.13
N TRP A 198 -6.22 -11.34 -21.86
CA TRP A 198 -5.04 -12.05 -21.38
C TRP A 198 -5.15 -13.56 -21.60
N LEU A 199 -6.25 -14.18 -21.15
CA LEU A 199 -6.45 -15.62 -21.30
C LEU A 199 -6.51 -16.03 -22.77
N SER A 200 -7.22 -15.28 -23.60
CA SER A 200 -7.33 -15.58 -25.03
C SER A 200 -5.96 -15.50 -25.71
N ARG A 201 -5.14 -14.51 -25.36
CA ARG A 201 -3.77 -14.37 -25.90
C ARG A 201 -2.85 -15.53 -25.50
N HIS A 202 -2.97 -16.06 -24.29
CA HIS A 202 -2.07 -17.10 -23.78
C HIS A 202 -2.53 -18.54 -24.07
N THR A 203 -3.81 -18.73 -24.36
CA THR A 203 -4.38 -20.06 -24.61
C THR A 203 -4.86 -20.25 -26.05
N ALA A 204 -4.93 -19.17 -26.85
CA ALA A 204 -5.57 -19.12 -28.16
C ALA A 204 -7.07 -19.51 -28.16
N MET A 205 -7.67 -19.73 -26.98
CA MET A 205 -9.09 -20.05 -26.84
C MET A 205 -9.92 -18.78 -26.68
N GLN A 206 -11.16 -18.81 -27.17
CA GLN A 206 -12.11 -17.73 -26.99
C GLN A 206 -13.34 -18.25 -26.23
N GLN A 207 -13.87 -17.45 -25.31
CA GLN A 207 -15.15 -17.69 -24.63
C GLN A 207 -15.26 -19.08 -23.97
N VAL A 208 -14.26 -19.49 -23.20
CA VAL A 208 -14.28 -20.78 -22.49
C VAL A 208 -15.22 -20.72 -21.28
N SER A 209 -16.07 -21.75 -21.14
CA SER A 209 -16.91 -21.94 -19.95
C SER A 209 -16.04 -22.05 -18.70
N GLY A 210 -16.35 -21.25 -17.68
CA GLY A 210 -15.54 -21.18 -16.46
C GLY A 210 -14.70 -19.91 -16.32
N TRP A 211 -14.39 -19.17 -17.39
CA TRP A 211 -13.59 -17.93 -17.27
C TRP A 211 -14.38 -16.73 -16.73
N GLN A 212 -15.71 -16.83 -16.75
CA GLN A 212 -16.62 -15.81 -16.25
C GLN A 212 -17.30 -16.28 -14.95
N PRO A 213 -17.73 -15.36 -14.08
CA PRO A 213 -18.50 -15.68 -12.89
C PRO A 213 -19.89 -16.26 -13.26
N VAL A 214 -20.49 -16.99 -12.33
CA VAL A 214 -21.80 -17.67 -12.52
C VAL A 214 -22.98 -16.70 -12.52
N GLY A 215 -22.82 -15.51 -11.94
CA GLY A 215 -23.92 -14.56 -11.72
C GLY A 215 -24.53 -14.70 -10.32
N THR A 216 -25.30 -13.67 -9.95
CA THR A 216 -25.56 -13.20 -8.58
C THR A 216 -26.61 -14.00 -7.80
N ASP A 217 -26.41 -15.29 -7.56
CA ASP A 217 -27.28 -16.03 -6.64
C ASP A 217 -26.51 -16.61 -5.44
N SER A 218 -26.47 -15.80 -4.39
CA SER A 218 -26.54 -16.23 -2.98
C SER A 218 -25.53 -17.26 -2.49
N THR A 219 -24.34 -16.80 -2.09
CA THR A 219 -23.64 -17.31 -0.90
C THR A 219 -23.00 -16.14 -0.14
N VAL A 220 -22.95 -16.25 1.19
CA VAL A 220 -22.27 -15.30 2.09
C VAL A 220 -20.77 -15.45 1.86
N ILE A 221 -20.25 -14.87 0.79
CA ILE A 221 -18.83 -14.88 0.47
C ILE A 221 -18.15 -13.75 1.24
N SER A 222 -17.09 -14.05 1.97
CA SER A 222 -16.28 -13.00 2.61
C SER A 222 -15.74 -12.05 1.55
N LEU A 223 -16.04 -10.76 1.73
CA LEU A 223 -15.67 -9.69 0.78
C LEU A 223 -14.15 -9.49 0.69
N PHE A 224 -13.47 -9.73 1.80
CA PHE A 224 -12.03 -9.57 1.94
C PHE A 224 -11.38 -10.76 2.68
N PRO A 225 -10.07 -10.98 2.46
CA PRO A 225 -9.31 -12.00 3.17
C PRO A 225 -9.00 -11.58 4.61
N ASP A 226 -9.96 -11.73 5.54
CA ASP A 226 -9.81 -11.35 6.96
C ASP A 226 -8.60 -11.99 7.67
N PHE A 227 -8.17 -13.17 7.20
CA PHE A 227 -7.00 -13.86 7.72
C PHE A 227 -5.70 -13.05 7.60
N ILE A 228 -5.64 -12.04 6.72
CA ILE A 228 -4.44 -11.21 6.55
C ILE A 228 -4.24 -10.25 7.71
N LEU A 229 -5.32 -9.75 8.32
CA LEU A 229 -5.26 -8.68 9.32
C LEU A 229 -4.31 -8.98 10.49
N PRO A 230 -4.35 -10.16 11.14
CA PRO A 230 -3.43 -10.48 12.23
C PRO A 230 -2.00 -10.78 11.75
N LEU A 231 -1.78 -11.02 10.44
CA LEU A 231 -0.47 -11.37 9.88
C LEU A 231 0.33 -10.14 9.42
N LEU A 232 -0.28 -8.94 9.44
CA LEU A 232 0.38 -7.74 8.98
C LEU A 232 1.42 -7.28 10.00
N PRO A 233 2.60 -6.84 9.54
CA PRO A 233 3.53 -6.19 10.44
C PRO A 233 2.87 -4.91 10.96
N GLU A 234 2.94 -4.69 12.27
CA GLU A 234 2.72 -3.35 12.79
C GLU A 234 3.74 -2.41 12.13
N GLY A 235 3.23 -1.39 11.45
CA GLY A 235 4.01 -0.36 10.79
C GLY A 235 5.05 0.22 11.74
N ARG A 236 6.32 0.13 11.35
CA ARG A 236 7.42 0.79 12.05
C ARG A 236 7.33 2.28 11.78
N GLY A 237 6.65 2.97 12.68
CA GLY A 237 6.51 4.41 12.69
C GLY A 237 7.49 5.09 13.63
N LEU A 238 7.94 6.28 13.26
CA LEU A 238 8.52 7.20 14.24
C LEU A 238 7.46 7.46 15.31
N THR A 239 7.81 7.24 16.57
CA THR A 239 6.99 7.64 17.69
C THR A 239 6.76 9.15 17.65
N PRO A 240 5.63 9.66 18.19
CA PRO A 240 5.43 11.09 18.38
C PRO A 240 6.63 11.76 19.08
N ARG A 241 7.24 11.04 20.02
CA ARG A 241 8.45 11.44 20.76
C ARG A 241 9.67 11.65 19.85
N GLU A 242 9.92 10.76 18.91
CA GLU A 242 11.04 10.88 17.95
C GLU A 242 10.85 12.05 16.98
N ARG A 243 9.61 12.32 16.56
CA ARG A 243 9.29 13.48 15.72
C ARG A 243 9.53 14.79 16.46
N THR A 244 9.03 14.90 17.69
CA THR A 244 9.29 16.06 18.55
C THR A 244 10.78 16.25 18.82
N TRP A 245 11.52 15.15 19.05
CA TRP A 245 12.96 15.23 19.25
C TRP A 245 13.69 15.77 18.02
N ARG A 246 13.34 15.33 16.81
CA ARG A 246 13.94 15.87 15.57
C ARG A 246 13.60 17.34 15.35
N CYS A 247 12.37 17.76 15.63
CA CYS A 247 11.99 19.16 15.56
C CYS A 247 12.77 20.00 16.59
N ALA A 248 12.87 19.53 17.82
CA ALA A 248 13.65 20.20 18.87
C ALA A 248 15.13 20.31 18.50
N LEU A 249 15.71 19.24 17.96
CA LEU A 249 17.10 19.22 17.51
C LEU A 249 17.31 20.20 16.34
N GLY A 250 16.37 20.28 15.40
CA GLY A 250 16.41 21.27 14.31
C GLY A 250 16.29 22.72 14.79
N ILE A 251 15.43 22.99 15.77
CA ILE A 251 15.33 24.34 16.37
C ILE A 251 16.62 24.66 17.14
N PHE A 252 17.17 23.70 17.88
CA PHE A 252 18.42 23.87 18.62
C PHE A 252 19.61 24.15 17.69
N THR A 253 19.74 23.41 16.58
CA THR A 253 20.83 23.68 15.61
C THR A 253 20.67 25.05 14.97
N LEU A 254 19.46 25.46 14.62
CA LEU A 254 19.19 26.78 14.04
C LEU A 254 19.51 27.90 15.05
N ALA A 255 19.14 27.72 16.32
CA ALA A 255 19.49 28.64 17.40
C ALA A 255 21.01 28.70 17.64
N ALA A 256 21.71 27.57 17.60
CA ALA A 256 23.17 27.52 17.75
C ALA A 256 23.90 28.23 16.61
N ILE A 257 23.43 28.07 15.36
CA ILE A 257 23.96 28.81 14.20
C ILE A 257 23.76 30.32 14.39
N ALA A 258 22.57 30.75 14.80
CA ALA A 258 22.30 32.16 15.07
C ALA A 258 23.21 32.72 16.18
N ALA A 259 23.39 31.98 17.28
CA ALA A 259 24.27 32.37 18.37
C ALA A 259 25.75 32.49 17.95
N LEU A 260 26.25 31.57 17.12
CA LEU A 260 27.61 31.63 16.58
C LEU A 260 27.80 32.83 15.65
N LEU A 261 26.82 33.12 14.79
CA LEU A 261 26.85 34.32 13.93
C LEU A 261 26.83 35.62 14.76
N SER A 262 25.99 35.69 15.79
CA SER A 262 25.95 36.86 16.69
C SER A 262 27.23 37.02 17.50
N SER A 263 27.81 35.92 18.00
CA SER A 263 29.10 35.93 18.71
C SER A 263 30.24 36.38 17.78
N GLY A 264 30.28 35.85 16.56
CA GLY A 264 31.25 36.27 15.53
C GLY A 264 31.12 37.75 15.19
N TRP A 265 29.88 38.25 15.04
CA TRP A 265 29.62 39.67 14.80
C TRP A 265 30.08 40.55 15.98
N ASN A 266 29.74 40.16 17.21
CA ASN A 266 30.13 40.91 18.41
C ASN A 266 31.65 40.95 18.58
N ASN A 267 32.33 39.81 18.41
CA ASN A 267 33.79 39.74 18.48
C ASN A 267 34.47 40.61 17.41
N ARG A 268 33.92 40.65 16.19
CA ARG A 268 34.41 41.53 15.13
C ARG A 268 34.27 43.01 15.49
N GLN A 269 33.14 43.42 16.08
CA GLN A 269 32.98 44.80 16.55
C GLN A 269 33.94 45.14 17.70
N LEU A 270 34.17 44.20 18.61
CA LEU A 270 35.05 44.38 19.75
C LEU A 270 36.52 44.56 19.30
N LEU A 271 36.97 43.74 18.34
CA LEU A 271 38.28 43.88 17.71
C LEU A 271 38.44 45.22 16.98
N GLN A 272 37.40 45.70 16.28
CA GLN A 272 37.43 47.00 15.63
C GLN A 272 37.54 48.15 16.63
N ARG A 273 36.80 48.10 17.75
CA ARG A 273 36.86 49.12 18.81
C ARG A 273 38.21 49.13 19.51
N VAL A 274 38.71 47.97 19.92
CA VAL A 274 40.02 47.87 20.59
C VAL A 274 41.15 48.32 19.67
N SER A 275 41.11 47.94 18.39
CA SER A 275 42.09 48.39 17.39
C SER A 275 42.06 49.92 17.23
N PHE A 276 40.86 50.50 17.15
CA PHE A 276 40.68 51.95 17.11
C PHE A 276 41.22 52.65 18.37
N ASP A 277 40.92 52.12 19.56
CA ASP A 277 41.37 52.67 20.83
C ASP A 277 42.90 52.56 21.00
N ILE A 278 43.53 51.48 20.53
CA ILE A 278 45.00 51.32 20.54
C ILE A 278 45.66 52.34 19.62
N VAL A 279 45.17 52.50 18.39
CA VAL A 279 45.70 53.51 17.45
C VAL A 279 45.58 54.90 18.05
N ARG A 280 44.45 55.19 18.70
CA ARG A 280 44.23 56.47 19.38
C ARG A 280 45.16 56.66 20.57
N TYR A 281 45.33 55.66 21.43
CA TYR A 281 46.25 55.71 22.58
C TYR A 281 47.69 55.97 22.14
N ASN A 282 48.16 55.28 21.10
CA ASN A 282 49.51 55.48 20.55
C ASN A 282 49.73 56.84 19.87
N SER A 283 48.66 57.56 19.53
CA SER A 283 48.73 58.89 18.90
C SER A 283 48.78 60.06 19.90
N ILE A 284 48.56 59.79 21.18
CA ILE A 284 48.66 60.79 22.24
C ILE A 284 50.14 60.94 22.60
N ALA A 285 50.72 62.12 22.34
CA ALA A 285 52.10 62.42 22.73
C ALA A 285 52.23 62.37 24.26
N MET A 286 53.24 61.64 24.72
CA MET A 286 53.59 61.58 26.13
C MET A 286 54.51 62.77 26.41
N ASP A 287 53.96 63.81 27.03
CA ASP A 287 54.75 64.93 27.53
C ASP A 287 55.39 64.50 28.86
N ASP A 288 56.73 64.41 28.87
CA ASP A 288 57.56 64.30 30.09
C ASP A 288 57.72 65.67 30.78
#